data_AF-A0A662D3Z0-F1
#
_entry.id   AF-A0A662D3Z0-F1
#
_cell.length_a   1.000
_cell.length_b   1.000
_cell.length_c   1.000
_cell.angle_alpha   90.00
_cell.angle_beta   90.00
_cell.angle_gamma   90.00
#
_symmetry.space_group_name_H-M   'P 1'
#
loop_
_entity.id
_entity.type
_entity.pdbx_description
1 polymer ?
#
loop_
_entity_poly.entity_id
_entity_poly.type
_entity_poly.pdbx_seq_one_letter_code
_entity_poly.pdbx_strand_id
1 'polypeptide(L)'
;KIDLSDNLEGAFTVESWVALASYPWSWAPVIDCTYPEGIGFFFGIDQVGYVGFKVAAGDSWYYEATSMVKIPLNQWTHLAATFEPDNKIEVFINGNKVAEENVKGNYIRLT
;
A
#
# COMPACT_ATOMS: atom_id res chain seq x y z
N LYS A 1 7.29 -14.78 -0.62
CA LYS A 1 6.68 -14.11 -1.79
C LYS A 1 5.26 -14.62 -1.88
N ILE A 2 4.26 -13.76 -1.73
CA ILE A 2 2.86 -14.16 -1.91
C ILE A 2 2.69 -14.39 -3.42
N ASP A 3 2.22 -15.59 -3.79
CA ASP A 3 1.90 -15.88 -5.19
C ASP A 3 0.49 -15.35 -5.47
N LEU A 4 0.41 -14.36 -6.37
CA LEU A 4 -0.83 -13.72 -6.82
C LEU A 4 -1.16 -14.16 -8.26
N SER A 5 -0.77 -15.39 -8.62
CA SER A 5 -0.93 -15.98 -9.95
C SER A 5 -2.39 -16.12 -10.37
N ASP A 6 -3.32 -16.20 -9.41
CA ASP A 6 -4.76 -16.12 -9.66
C ASP A 6 -5.19 -14.66 -9.88
N ASN A 7 -5.79 -14.39 -11.04
CA ASN A 7 -6.20 -13.09 -11.60
C ASN A 7 -6.67 -12.04 -10.57
N LEU A 8 -5.75 -11.19 -10.10
CA LEU A 8 -6.09 -9.87 -9.55
C LEU A 8 -6.49 -8.93 -10.69
N GLU A 9 -7.67 -9.17 -11.28
CA GLU A 9 -8.24 -8.36 -12.38
C GLU A 9 -9.25 -7.33 -11.89
N GLY A 10 -9.31 -7.07 -10.58
CA GLY A 10 -10.30 -6.17 -9.98
C GLY A 10 -9.82 -5.47 -8.73
N ALA A 11 -10.78 -5.02 -7.93
CA ALA A 11 -10.51 -4.40 -6.64
C ALA A 11 -9.87 -5.43 -5.68
N PHE A 12 -8.93 -4.97 -4.86
CA PHE A 12 -8.30 -5.81 -3.86
C PHE A 12 -8.01 -5.04 -2.57
N THR A 13 -7.73 -5.80 -1.51
CA THR A 13 -7.29 -5.27 -0.22
C THR A 13 -6.08 -6.05 0.24
N VAL A 14 -5.10 -5.34 0.79
CA VAL A 14 -3.98 -5.94 1.52
C VAL A 14 -4.00 -5.42 2.94
N GLU A 15 -3.72 -6.30 3.90
CA GLU A 15 -3.70 -5.94 5.31
C GLU A 15 -2.60 -6.66 6.09
N SER A 16 -2.17 -6.04 7.18
CA SER A 16 -1.19 -6.61 8.11
C SER A 16 -1.31 -5.98 9.49
N TRP A 17 -0.88 -6.72 10.51
CA TRP A 17 -0.62 -6.17 11.84
C TRP A 17 0.87 -5.91 11.98
N VAL A 18 1.24 -4.73 12.49
CA VAL A 18 2.64 -4.35 12.74
C VAL A 18 2.82 -3.84 14.16
N ALA A 19 4.02 -4.03 14.71
CA ALA A 19 4.45 -3.44 15.98
C ALA A 19 5.90 -2.94 15.85
N LEU A 20 6.07 -1.64 15.58
CA LEU A 20 7.40 -1.05 15.41
C LEU A 20 8.04 -0.71 16.76
N ALA A 21 9.28 -1.13 16.98
CA ALA A 21 10.10 -0.66 18.10
C ALA A 21 10.73 0.72 17.83
N SER A 22 11.00 1.03 16.55
CA SER A 22 11.49 2.32 16.07
C SER A 22 11.00 2.55 14.64
N TYR A 23 10.94 3.81 14.21
CA TYR A 23 10.68 4.11 12.80
C TYR A 23 11.90 3.74 11.94
N PRO A 24 11.66 3.31 10.69
CA PRO A 24 12.75 2.99 9.78
C PRO A 24 13.56 4.25 9.41
N TRP A 25 14.73 4.08 8.81
CA TRP A 25 15.58 5.21 8.40
C TRP A 25 15.12 5.85 7.08
N SER A 26 14.36 5.09 6.29
CA SER A 26 13.71 5.50 5.04
C SER A 26 12.42 4.68 4.90
N TRP A 27 11.76 4.72 3.75
CA TRP A 27 10.65 3.83 3.43
C TRP A 27 11.03 2.35 3.63
N ALA A 28 10.26 1.66 4.47
CA ALA A 28 10.39 0.23 4.72
C ALA A 28 9.10 -0.50 4.31
N PRO A 29 9.18 -1.60 3.54
CA PRO A 29 7.99 -2.35 3.15
C PRO A 29 7.41 -3.12 4.33
N VAL A 30 6.08 -3.06 4.45
CA VAL A 30 5.29 -4.06 5.18
C VAL A 30 4.96 -5.20 4.21
N ILE A 31 4.54 -4.86 2.99
CA ILE A 31 4.35 -5.78 1.88
C ILE A 31 4.96 -5.14 0.63
N ASP A 32 5.89 -5.86 -0.01
CA ASP A 32 6.48 -5.45 -1.29
C ASP A 32 6.14 -6.48 -2.35
N CYS A 33 5.40 -6.03 -3.35
CA CYS A 33 5.08 -6.78 -4.56
C CYS A 33 5.48 -5.96 -5.80
N THR A 34 6.47 -5.08 -5.67
CA THR A 34 7.02 -4.34 -6.80
C THR A 34 7.94 -5.23 -7.63
N TYR A 35 7.94 -4.98 -8.93
CA TYR A 35 8.84 -5.62 -9.87
C TYR A 35 9.51 -4.56 -10.75
N PRO A 36 10.57 -4.94 -11.51
CA PRO A 36 11.11 -4.08 -12.55
C PRO A 36 10.00 -3.56 -13.48
N GLU A 37 10.27 -2.42 -14.13
CA GLU A 37 9.35 -1.77 -15.09
C GLU A 37 8.11 -1.09 -14.46
N GLY A 38 8.08 -0.94 -13.13
CA GLY A 38 7.04 -0.15 -12.47
C GLY A 38 5.69 -0.86 -12.43
N ILE A 39 5.71 -2.15 -12.12
CA ILE A 39 4.51 -2.97 -11.96
C ILE A 39 4.37 -3.45 -10.50
N GLY A 40 3.15 -3.79 -10.12
CA GLY A 40 2.83 -4.25 -8.78
C GLY A 40 2.53 -3.11 -7.79
N PHE A 41 2.80 -3.37 -6.51
CA PHE A 41 2.52 -2.40 -5.45
C PHE A 41 3.54 -2.47 -4.31
N PHE A 42 3.64 -1.36 -3.59
CA PHE A 42 4.38 -1.22 -2.35
C PHE A 42 3.42 -0.74 -1.25
N PHE A 43 3.40 -1.43 -0.12
CA PHE A 43 2.70 -0.99 1.08
C PHE A 43 3.69 -0.92 2.24
N GLY A 44 3.94 0.26 2.79
CA GLY A 44 5.04 0.46 3.69
C GLY A 44 4.91 1.65 4.62
N ILE A 45 5.96 1.85 5.41
CA ILE A 45 6.03 2.86 6.46
C ILE A 45 7.27 3.71 6.24
N ASP A 46 7.15 5.03 6.31
CA ASP A 46 8.26 5.97 6.15
C ASP A 46 9.03 6.20 7.47
N GLN A 47 10.09 7.02 7.39
CA GLN A 47 10.92 7.35 8.55
C GLN A 47 10.23 8.16 9.66
N VAL A 48 9.07 8.75 9.38
CA VAL A 48 8.25 9.49 10.36
C VAL A 48 7.23 8.56 11.02
N GLY A 49 6.91 7.42 10.39
CA GLY A 49 5.88 6.49 10.81
C GLY A 49 4.56 6.67 10.06
N TYR A 50 4.58 7.38 8.93
CA TYR A 50 3.45 7.48 8.02
C TYR A 50 3.36 6.23 7.16
N VAL A 51 2.13 5.80 6.90
CA VAL A 51 1.82 4.60 6.13
C VAL A 51 1.50 5.03 4.71
N GLY A 52 2.17 4.43 3.74
CA GLY A 52 1.99 4.73 2.33
C GLY A 52 1.68 3.50 1.51
N PHE A 53 0.84 3.68 0.51
CA PHE A 53 0.51 2.68 -0.49
C PHE A 53 0.78 3.24 -1.88
N LYS A 54 1.56 2.50 -2.67
CA LYS A 54 1.89 2.82 -4.06
C LYS A 54 1.47 1.67 -4.94
N VAL A 55 0.79 1.94 -6.04
CA VAL A 55 0.30 0.89 -6.96
C VAL A 55 0.39 1.34 -8.41
N ALA A 56 0.89 0.45 -9.27
CA ALA A 56 0.90 0.63 -10.71
C ALA A 56 -0.49 0.31 -11.28
N ALA A 57 -1.07 1.25 -12.02
CA ALA A 57 -2.40 1.09 -12.62
C ALA A 57 -2.58 1.91 -13.89
N GLY A 58 -3.29 1.34 -14.87
CA GLY A 58 -3.54 1.98 -16.17
C GLY A 58 -2.23 2.32 -16.88
N ASP A 59 -2.05 3.61 -17.22
CA ASP A 59 -0.83 4.12 -17.86
C ASP A 59 0.16 4.74 -16.87
N SER A 60 -0.14 4.71 -15.56
CA SER A 60 0.70 5.29 -14.52
C SER A 60 1.63 4.26 -13.90
N TRP A 61 2.89 4.64 -13.73
CA TRP A 61 3.89 3.81 -13.04
C TRP A 61 3.54 3.63 -11.57
N TYR A 62 3.06 4.68 -10.88
CA TYR A 62 2.52 4.58 -9.52
C TYR A 62 1.51 5.70 -9.23
N TYR A 63 0.36 5.31 -8.67
CA TYR A 63 -0.45 6.18 -7.81
C TYR A 63 0.01 6.01 -6.36
N GLU A 64 -0.07 7.06 -5.55
CA GLU A 64 0.43 7.04 -4.16
C GLU A 64 -0.54 7.72 -3.20
N ALA A 65 -0.87 7.03 -2.10
CA ALA A 65 -1.59 7.58 -0.96
C ALA A 65 -0.75 7.40 0.29
N THR A 66 -0.40 8.49 0.96
CA THR A 66 0.43 8.49 2.18
C THR A 66 -0.29 9.21 3.31
N SER A 67 -0.35 8.56 4.48
CA SER A 67 -1.01 9.12 5.66
C SER A 67 -0.28 10.35 6.19
N MET A 68 -1.02 11.23 6.87
CA MET A 68 -0.45 12.26 7.76
C MET A 68 -0.55 11.84 9.23
N VAL A 69 -1.06 10.65 9.49
CA VAL A 69 -1.20 10.04 10.82
C VAL A 69 -0.08 9.04 11.01
N LYS A 70 0.63 9.21 12.12
CA LYS A 70 1.77 8.39 12.52
C LYS A 70 1.30 7.16 13.31
N ILE A 71 1.84 5.99 13.00
CA ILE A 71 1.56 4.78 13.80
C ILE A 71 2.32 4.83 15.14
N PRO A 72 1.71 4.37 16.24
CA PRO A 72 2.39 4.33 17.54
C PRO A 72 3.52 3.30 17.57
N LEU A 73 4.58 3.59 18.34
CA LEU A 73 5.64 2.61 18.65
C LEU A 73 5.19 1.65 19.76
N ASN A 74 5.73 0.43 19.73
CA ASN A 74 5.53 -0.62 20.74
C ASN A 74 4.05 -1.00 20.97
N GLN A 75 3.21 -0.80 19.94
CA GLN A 75 1.79 -1.16 19.97
C GLN A 75 1.43 -1.85 18.66
N TRP A 76 0.66 -2.94 18.76
CA TRP A 76 0.08 -3.57 17.59
C TRP A 76 -0.88 -2.59 16.90
N THR A 77 -0.61 -2.32 15.64
CA THR A 77 -1.41 -1.44 14.79
C THR A 77 -1.83 -2.24 13.56
N HIS A 78 -3.12 -2.24 13.28
CA HIS A 78 -3.66 -2.83 12.05
C HIS A 78 -3.54 -1.84 10.92
N LEU A 79 -2.99 -2.28 9.80
CA LEU A 79 -2.82 -1.51 8.58
C LEU A 79 -3.54 -2.21 7.44
N ALA A 80 -4.26 -1.44 6.63
CA ALA A 80 -4.83 -1.94 5.39
C ALA A 80 -4.69 -0.91 4.26
N ALA A 81 -4.64 -1.39 3.04
CA ALA A 81 -4.74 -0.58 1.84
C ALA A 81 -5.69 -1.23 0.84
N THR A 82 -6.51 -0.43 0.19
CA THR A 82 -7.46 -0.86 -0.84
C THR A 82 -7.07 -0.27 -2.18
N PHE A 83 -7.40 -1.00 -3.24
CA PHE A 83 -7.32 -0.54 -4.62
C PHE A 83 -8.66 -0.84 -5.29
N GLU A 84 -9.25 0.17 -5.91
CA GLU A 84 -10.45 0.03 -6.74
C GLU A 84 -10.20 0.66 -8.13
N PRO A 85 -10.22 -0.14 -9.22
CA PRO A 85 -10.01 0.35 -10.58
C PRO A 85 -10.93 1.52 -10.92
N ASP A 86 -10.39 2.52 -11.62
CA ASP A 86 -11.11 3.71 -12.07
C ASP A 86 -11.79 4.58 -10.99
N ASN A 87 -11.55 4.26 -9.71
CA ASN A 87 -12.03 5.01 -8.55
C ASN A 87 -10.86 5.57 -7.73
N LYS A 88 -10.24 4.77 -6.85
CA LYS A 88 -9.27 5.25 -5.87
C LYS A 88 -8.42 4.14 -5.24
N ILE A 89 -7.38 4.57 -4.55
CA ILE A 89 -6.69 3.80 -3.50
C ILE A 89 -6.95 4.46 -2.16
N GLU A 90 -7.03 3.66 -1.09
CA GLU A 90 -7.22 4.17 0.28
C GLU A 90 -6.27 3.46 1.26
N VAL A 91 -5.83 4.17 2.29
CA VAL A 91 -4.99 3.63 3.38
C VAL A 91 -5.73 3.77 4.70
N PHE A 92 -5.67 2.72 5.52
CA PHE A 92 -6.34 2.62 6.81
C PHE A 92 -5.37 2.29 7.94
N ILE A 93 -5.60 2.92 9.10
CA ILE A 93 -4.91 2.63 10.37
C ILE A 93 -5.98 2.30 11.41
N ASN A 94 -5.93 1.09 11.98
CA ASN A 94 -6.92 0.58 12.94
C ASN A 94 -8.36 0.76 12.43
N GLY A 95 -8.60 0.44 11.17
CA GLY A 95 -9.91 0.56 10.50
C GLY A 95 -10.34 1.98 10.11
N ASN A 96 -9.59 3.03 10.47
CA ASN A 96 -9.90 4.40 10.07
C ASN A 96 -9.15 4.76 8.78
N LYS A 97 -9.86 5.30 7.78
CA LYS A 97 -9.22 5.84 6.58
C LYS A 97 -8.37 7.06 6.93
N VAL A 98 -7.12 7.07 6.50
CA VAL A 98 -6.14 8.13 6.80
C VAL A 98 -5.50 8.77 5.55
N ALA A 99 -5.64 8.15 4.38
CA ALA A 99 -5.24 8.71 3.10
C ALA A 99 -6.05 8.09 1.96
N GLU A 100 -6.14 8.81 0.84
CA GLU A 100 -6.68 8.31 -0.43
C GLU A 100 -6.03 9.03 -1.61
N GLU A 101 -6.09 8.42 -2.79
CA GLU A 101 -5.71 9.04 -4.07
C GLU A 101 -6.60 8.48 -5.18
N ASN A 102 -7.01 9.32 -6.15
CA ASN A 102 -7.84 8.86 -7.26
C ASN A 102 -6.99 8.05 -8.25
N VAL A 103 -7.59 6.99 -8.81
CA VAL A 103 -6.88 6.08 -9.73
C VAL A 103 -7.66 5.91 -11.03
N LYS A 104 -6.93 5.73 -12.13
CA LYS A 104 -7.47 5.31 -13.43
C LYS A 104 -6.76 4.07 -13.95
N GLY A 105 -7.56 3.16 -14.52
CA GLY A 105 -7.14 1.89 -15.08
C GLY A 105 -7.02 0.75 -14.09
N ASN A 106 -6.73 -0.43 -14.64
CA ASN A 106 -6.59 -1.68 -13.90
C ASN A 106 -5.19 -1.82 -13.30
N TYR A 107 -5.10 -2.64 -12.25
CA TYR A 107 -3.83 -3.02 -11.63
C TYR A 107 -2.89 -3.68 -12.65
N ILE A 108 -1.62 -3.25 -12.64
CA ILE A 108 -0.58 -3.81 -13.51
C ILE A 108 0.20 -4.88 -12.72
N ARG A 109 0.04 -6.15 -13.10
CA ARG A 109 0.73 -7.29 -12.48
C ARG A 109 1.87 -7.82 -13.34
N LEU A 110 2.77 -8.57 -12.71
CA LEU A 110 3.70 -9.44 -13.42
C LEU A 110 2.90 -10.50 -14.20
N THR A 111 3.16 -10.62 -15.50
CA THR A 111 2.55 -11.63 -16.39
C THR A 111 3.43 -12.87 -16.45
#